data_AF-A0A509L1N4-F1
#
_entry.id   AF-A0A509L1N4-F1
#
_cell.length_a   1.000
_cell.length_b   1.000
_cell.length_c   1.000
_cell.angle_alpha   90.00
_cell.angle_beta   90.00
_cell.angle_gamma   90.00
#
_symmetry.space_group_name_H-M   'P 1'
#
loop_
_entity.id
_entity.type
_entity.pdbx_description
1 polymer ?
#
loop_
_entity_poly.entity_id
_entity_poly.type
_entity_poly.pdbx_seq_one_letter_code
_entity_poly.pdbx_strand_id
1 'polypeptide(L)'
;MNESKVKEIIMPGGINGANAYSELKVLQTYARNNNTWENAGSNLKERTRIFLEGQGPEIQFKRDVALWYGAVVDCDEHWKSEFLCRVFSVLYWGGLMVKRGTSWIPYAGQRIPICSAISHTARVLIQLPEDDTGEFWRWLWGDESPRKRAAATHGIDKLLQVESINKLLFKNVEELKKNRNVKHYGVNIALGGSGNHNIISGNRIDGKGNHGHLYIAYTGERQDWRHKAILLGAEQSTPFDKFGRKQGGFGGILANLGKLVGGVSDQYGGKHSILGGHSRYSSTGGDDFGYTKKIDKDGTMVQRIEGAKLYNYGPSSDNYYDGMFLELTQDRFDYVKEKGFSANMLGLSGYPPLPSRSHRSAPPKIARNQGFQQVKNAWESGSVWKK
;
A
#
# COMPACT_ATOMS: atom_id res chain seq x y z
N MET A 1 -1.95 -35.38 -4.63
CA MET A 1 -1.39 -34.27 -3.84
C MET A 1 -2.30 -34.05 -2.65
N ASN A 2 -1.76 -33.94 -1.42
CA ASN A 2 -2.58 -33.65 -0.25
C ASN A 2 -2.88 -32.14 -0.20
N GLU A 3 -4.14 -31.77 -0.39
CA GLU A 3 -4.64 -30.46 0.00
C GLU A 3 -4.59 -30.37 1.54
N SER A 4 -3.53 -29.76 2.07
CA SER A 4 -3.48 -29.40 3.48
C SER A 4 -4.61 -28.42 3.74
N LYS A 5 -5.59 -28.84 4.55
CA LYS A 5 -6.67 -27.96 5.03
C LYS A 5 -6.05 -26.81 5.84
N VAL A 6 -5.74 -25.71 5.16
CA VAL A 6 -5.45 -24.43 5.81
C VAL A 6 -6.72 -24.06 6.54
N LYS A 7 -6.71 -24.20 7.88
CA LYS A 7 -7.78 -23.65 8.72
C LYS A 7 -7.80 -22.14 8.45
N GLU A 8 -8.86 -21.64 7.84
CA GLU A 8 -9.08 -20.21 7.72
C GLU A 8 -9.16 -19.62 9.14
N ILE A 9 -8.15 -18.84 9.51
CA ILE A 9 -8.14 -18.10 10.78
C ILE A 9 -9.01 -16.87 10.55
N ILE A 10 -10.30 -17.06 10.74
CA ILE A 10 -11.33 -16.03 10.60
C ILE A 10 -11.30 -15.16 11.86
N MET A 11 -10.81 -13.91 11.75
CA MET A 11 -10.82 -13.00 12.89
C MET A 11 -12.26 -12.61 13.29
N PRO A 12 -12.62 -12.66 14.59
CA PRO A 12 -13.94 -12.28 15.06
C PRO A 12 -14.06 -10.77 15.29
N GLY A 13 -14.93 -10.12 14.51
CA GLY A 13 -15.32 -8.72 14.73
C GLY A 13 -14.37 -7.67 14.14
N GLY A 14 -14.87 -6.44 14.05
CA GLY A 14 -14.06 -5.29 13.66
C GLY A 14 -13.32 -4.68 14.84
N ILE A 15 -12.15 -4.11 14.60
CA ILE A 15 -11.34 -3.48 15.64
C ILE A 15 -11.84 -2.05 15.91
N ASN A 16 -12.20 -1.74 17.16
CA ASN A 16 -12.57 -0.36 17.52
C ASN A 16 -11.31 0.54 17.48
N GLY A 17 -11.30 1.50 16.54
CA GLY A 17 -10.16 2.39 16.32
C GLY A 17 -9.81 3.28 17.51
N ALA A 18 -10.81 3.89 18.15
CA ALA A 18 -10.62 4.75 19.31
C ALA A 18 -10.01 4.00 20.51
N ASN A 19 -10.48 2.77 20.77
CA ASN A 19 -9.96 1.94 21.85
C ASN A 19 -8.52 1.50 21.56
N ALA A 20 -8.26 0.98 20.35
CA ALA A 20 -6.92 0.58 19.93
C ALA A 20 -5.92 1.75 19.99
N TYR A 21 -6.36 2.96 19.65
CA TYR A 21 -5.54 4.16 19.72
C TYR A 21 -5.30 4.66 21.16
N SER A 22 -6.32 4.60 22.02
CA SER A 22 -6.17 4.90 23.45
C SER A 22 -5.17 3.95 24.12
N GLU A 23 -5.24 2.64 23.83
CA GLU A 23 -4.26 1.67 24.30
C GLU A 23 -2.83 1.98 23.80
N LEU A 24 -2.68 2.36 22.52
CA LEU A 24 -1.38 2.79 21.98
C LEU A 24 -0.83 4.00 22.75
N LYS A 25 -1.66 5.01 23.05
CA LYS A 25 -1.25 6.17 23.86
C LYS A 25 -0.84 5.80 25.28
N VAL A 26 -1.55 4.87 25.93
CA VAL A 26 -1.16 4.34 27.25
C VAL A 26 0.22 3.67 27.19
N LEU A 27 0.46 2.81 26.18
CA LEU A 27 1.76 2.15 26.00
C LEU A 27 2.88 3.13 25.69
N GLN A 28 2.64 4.15 24.85
CA GLN A 28 3.59 5.24 24.57
C GLN A 28 3.94 6.03 25.84
N THR A 29 2.95 6.29 26.70
CA THR A 29 3.12 7.01 27.97
C THR A 29 3.89 6.17 28.98
N TYR A 30 3.58 4.87 29.10
CA TYR A 30 4.34 3.94 29.92
C TYR A 30 5.80 3.83 29.47
N ALA A 31 6.04 3.68 28.17
CA ALA A 31 7.38 3.61 27.58
C ALA A 31 8.21 4.86 27.88
N ARG A 32 7.58 6.05 27.78
CA ARG A 32 8.17 7.33 28.14
C ARG A 32 8.52 7.40 29.63
N ASN A 33 7.55 7.13 30.51
CA ASN A 33 7.70 7.35 31.95
C ASN A 33 8.69 6.39 32.61
N ASN A 34 8.92 5.21 32.02
CA ASN A 34 9.89 4.22 32.50
C ASN A 34 11.24 4.32 31.76
N ASN A 35 11.43 5.38 30.97
CA ASN A 35 12.60 5.62 30.11
C ASN A 35 13.00 4.37 29.30
N THR A 36 12.03 3.60 28.77
CA THR A 36 12.31 2.31 28.09
C THR A 36 13.13 2.48 26.81
N TRP A 37 13.24 3.70 26.30
CA TRP A 37 14.06 4.05 25.14
C TRP A 37 15.50 4.44 25.51
N GLU A 38 15.75 4.85 26.76
CA GLU A 38 17.05 5.29 27.28
C GLU A 38 17.72 4.19 28.10
N ASN A 39 16.97 3.55 29.01
CA ASN A 39 17.42 2.39 29.80
C ASN A 39 17.67 1.14 28.95
N ALA A 40 17.10 1.11 27.74
CA ALA A 40 17.49 0.14 26.73
C ALA A 40 18.87 0.50 26.16
N GLY A 41 19.93 0.04 26.85
CA GLY A 41 21.27 -0.15 26.28
C GLY A 41 21.31 -1.16 25.12
N SER A 42 20.14 -1.64 24.70
CA SER A 42 19.93 -2.44 23.52
C SER A 42 19.56 -1.56 22.32
N ASN A 43 20.29 -1.75 21.23
CA ASN A 43 20.07 -1.04 19.97
C ASN A 43 18.64 -1.24 19.43
N LEU A 44 18.20 -0.34 18.54
CA LEU A 44 16.81 -0.28 18.03
C LEU A 44 16.21 -1.63 17.59
N LYS A 45 17.05 -2.55 17.07
CA LYS A 45 16.71 -3.93 16.71
C LYS A 45 16.07 -4.70 17.87
N GLU A 46 16.60 -4.54 19.08
CA GLU A 46 16.17 -5.31 20.25
C GLU A 46 14.89 -4.74 20.85
N ARG A 47 14.74 -3.41 20.89
CA ARG A 47 13.43 -2.78 21.18
C ARG A 47 12.36 -3.24 20.19
N THR A 48 12.73 -3.35 18.92
CA THR A 48 11.86 -3.88 17.85
C THR A 48 11.55 -5.37 18.08
N ARG A 49 12.53 -6.18 18.48
CA ARG A 49 12.33 -7.60 18.84
C ARG A 49 11.33 -7.74 19.98
N ILE A 50 11.58 -7.10 21.12
CA ILE A 50 10.71 -7.15 22.31
C ILE A 50 9.28 -6.69 21.99
N PHE A 51 9.12 -5.69 21.11
CA PHE A 51 7.79 -5.18 20.75
C PHE A 51 7.03 -6.04 19.71
N LEU A 52 7.70 -6.94 18.98
CA LEU A 52 7.10 -7.76 17.90
C LEU A 52 7.10 -9.27 18.17
N GLU A 53 7.99 -9.77 19.02
CA GLU A 53 8.19 -11.19 19.29
C GLU A 53 6.99 -11.82 20.01
N GLY A 54 6.64 -13.04 19.61
CA GLY A 54 5.51 -13.78 20.18
C GLY A 54 4.12 -13.23 19.82
N GLN A 55 4.03 -12.20 18.99
CA GLN A 55 2.76 -11.54 18.70
C GLN A 55 2.05 -12.12 17.47
N GLY A 56 0.74 -12.37 17.60
CA GLY A 56 -0.11 -12.84 16.51
C GLY A 56 -0.54 -11.74 15.53
N PRO A 57 -1.09 -12.12 14.35
CA PRO A 57 -1.64 -11.19 13.36
C PRO A 57 -2.64 -10.18 13.95
N GLU A 58 -3.50 -10.62 14.88
CA GLU A 58 -4.49 -9.79 15.58
C GLU A 58 -3.87 -8.54 16.25
N ILE A 59 -2.72 -8.69 16.89
CA ILE A 59 -2.03 -7.59 17.57
C ILE A 59 -1.43 -6.62 16.53
N GLN A 60 -0.89 -7.15 15.43
CA GLN A 60 -0.40 -6.29 14.33
C GLN A 60 -1.55 -5.51 13.69
N PHE A 61 -2.69 -6.16 13.40
CA PHE A 61 -3.87 -5.49 12.86
C PHE A 61 -4.45 -4.45 13.82
N LYS A 62 -4.45 -4.72 15.13
CA LYS A 62 -4.82 -3.73 16.15
C LYS A 62 -3.90 -2.51 16.14
N ARG A 63 -2.61 -2.71 15.89
CA ARG A 63 -1.62 -1.63 15.73
C ARG A 63 -1.80 -0.86 14.43
N ASP A 64 -2.00 -1.53 13.30
CA ASP A 64 -2.31 -0.87 12.02
C ASP A 64 -3.51 0.08 12.22
N VAL A 65 -4.58 -0.42 12.84
CA VAL A 65 -5.80 0.35 13.14
C VAL A 65 -5.51 1.52 14.07
N ALA A 66 -4.80 1.31 15.18
CA ALA A 66 -4.43 2.39 16.10
C ALA A 66 -3.59 3.49 15.43
N LEU A 67 -2.62 3.09 14.60
CA LEU A 67 -1.71 3.99 13.90
C LEU A 67 -2.43 4.83 12.84
N TRP A 68 -3.26 4.20 12.02
CA TRP A 68 -4.07 4.90 11.02
C TRP A 68 -5.17 5.75 11.66
N TYR A 69 -5.77 5.30 12.77
CA TYR A 69 -6.74 6.11 13.52
C TYR A 69 -6.10 7.40 14.01
N GLY A 70 -4.93 7.30 14.66
CA GLY A 70 -4.14 8.46 15.06
C GLY A 70 -3.75 9.38 13.89
N ALA A 71 -3.41 8.82 12.72
CA ALA A 71 -3.09 9.61 11.53
C ALA A 71 -4.28 10.44 11.01
N VAL A 72 -5.51 9.97 11.23
CA VAL A 72 -6.75 10.66 10.83
C VAL A 72 -7.22 11.64 11.91
N VAL A 73 -7.27 11.25 13.19
CA VAL A 73 -7.86 12.09 14.25
C VAL A 73 -6.88 13.12 14.84
N ASP A 74 -5.60 12.76 14.95
CA ASP A 74 -4.54 13.63 15.48
C ASP A 74 -3.59 14.03 14.33
N CYS A 75 -4.14 14.41 13.17
CA CYS A 75 -3.36 14.90 12.04
C CYS A 75 -2.69 16.25 12.35
N ASP A 76 -1.57 16.56 11.70
CA ASP A 76 -0.90 17.87 11.81
C ASP A 76 -1.50 18.95 10.89
N GLU A 77 -2.17 18.55 9.81
CA GLU A 77 -2.84 19.44 8.85
C GLU A 77 -4.21 18.85 8.49
N HIS A 78 -5.30 19.62 8.64
CA HIS A 78 -6.67 19.09 8.56
C HIS A 78 -6.99 18.42 7.21
N TRP A 79 -6.50 18.98 6.10
CA TRP A 79 -6.68 18.41 4.76
C TRP A 79 -6.14 16.98 4.64
N LYS A 80 -5.12 16.59 5.43
CA LYS A 80 -4.60 15.22 5.44
C LYS A 80 -5.62 14.24 6.05
N SER A 81 -6.38 14.68 7.06
CA SER A 81 -7.47 13.87 7.64
C SER A 81 -8.57 13.62 6.60
N GLU A 82 -9.00 14.67 5.89
CA GLU A 82 -9.97 14.54 4.81
C GLU A 82 -9.46 13.64 3.68
N PHE A 83 -8.23 13.88 3.20
CA PHE A 83 -7.58 13.10 2.17
C PHE A 83 -7.50 11.62 2.56
N LEU A 84 -7.10 11.31 3.79
CA LEU A 84 -7.08 9.94 4.32
C LEU A 84 -8.48 9.33 4.38
N CYS A 85 -9.50 10.09 4.80
CA CYS A 85 -10.88 9.61 4.79
C CYS A 85 -11.38 9.34 3.36
N ARG A 86 -11.03 10.17 2.36
CA ARG A 86 -11.37 9.92 0.95
C ARG A 86 -10.65 8.68 0.40
N VAL A 87 -9.36 8.51 0.71
CA VAL A 87 -8.59 7.28 0.41
C VAL A 87 -9.27 6.05 0.98
N PHE A 88 -9.59 6.04 2.28
CA PHE A 88 -10.21 4.88 2.91
C PHE A 88 -11.67 4.69 2.51
N SER A 89 -12.40 5.74 2.11
CA SER A 89 -13.73 5.62 1.49
C SER A 89 -13.67 4.79 0.21
N VAL A 90 -12.68 5.07 -0.67
CA VAL A 90 -12.46 4.29 -1.90
C VAL A 90 -12.15 2.84 -1.57
N LEU A 91 -11.17 2.58 -0.69
CA LEU A 91 -10.77 1.22 -0.33
C LEU A 91 -11.92 0.43 0.31
N TYR A 92 -12.70 1.08 1.18
CA TYR A 92 -13.79 0.44 1.91
C TYR A 92 -15.02 0.20 1.03
N TRP A 93 -15.58 1.22 0.38
CA TRP A 93 -16.84 1.11 -0.36
C TRP A 93 -16.68 0.69 -1.82
N GLY A 94 -15.50 0.88 -2.42
CA GLY A 94 -15.25 0.60 -3.83
C GLY A 94 -15.15 -0.89 -4.20
N GLY A 95 -15.24 -1.81 -3.23
CA GLY A 95 -15.26 -3.24 -3.50
C GLY A 95 -13.88 -3.87 -3.69
N LEU A 96 -12.93 -3.54 -2.82
CA LEU A 96 -11.54 -4.02 -2.89
C LEU A 96 -11.46 -5.55 -3.04
N MET A 97 -10.68 -5.99 -4.03
CA MET A 97 -10.36 -7.39 -4.31
C MET A 97 -8.91 -7.70 -3.95
N VAL A 98 -8.66 -8.94 -3.52
CA VAL A 98 -7.31 -9.46 -3.27
C VAL A 98 -7.10 -10.79 -3.95
N LYS A 99 -5.90 -11.00 -4.51
CA LYS A 99 -5.52 -12.19 -5.26
C LYS A 99 -4.88 -13.24 -4.34
N ARG A 100 -5.54 -14.37 -4.17
CA ARG A 100 -5.04 -15.54 -3.42
C ARG A 100 -4.77 -16.67 -4.42
N GLY A 101 -3.50 -16.94 -4.71
CA GLY A 101 -3.12 -17.89 -5.75
C GLY A 101 -3.61 -17.42 -7.12
N THR A 102 -4.43 -18.23 -7.79
CA THR A 102 -5.02 -17.88 -9.10
C THR A 102 -6.35 -17.13 -9.00
N SER A 103 -6.94 -17.01 -7.80
CA SER A 103 -8.30 -16.52 -7.61
C SER A 103 -8.34 -15.12 -6.98
N TRP A 104 -9.27 -14.28 -7.47
CA TRP A 104 -9.60 -13.01 -6.86
C TRP A 104 -10.78 -13.17 -5.88
N ILE A 105 -10.63 -12.68 -4.66
CA ILE A 105 -11.68 -12.74 -3.63
C ILE A 105 -11.92 -11.36 -3.00
N PRO A 106 -13.15 -11.03 -2.55
CA PRO A 106 -13.43 -9.76 -1.90
C PRO A 106 -12.65 -9.62 -0.59
N TYR A 107 -12.01 -8.46 -0.39
CA TYR A 107 -11.26 -8.16 0.84
C TYR A 107 -12.16 -8.17 2.08
N ALA A 108 -13.43 -7.75 1.93
CA ALA A 108 -14.47 -7.84 2.95
C ALA A 108 -14.66 -9.25 3.52
N GLY A 109 -14.47 -10.29 2.70
CA GLY A 109 -14.55 -11.68 3.15
C GLY A 109 -13.38 -12.13 4.02
N GLN A 110 -12.26 -11.41 4.01
CA GLN A 110 -11.02 -11.80 4.72
C GLN A 110 -11.03 -11.45 6.21
N ARG A 111 -11.97 -10.59 6.66
CA ARG A 111 -12.05 -10.09 8.05
C ARG A 111 -10.76 -9.42 8.57
N ILE A 112 -9.99 -8.81 7.67
CA ILE A 112 -8.81 -7.99 7.97
C ILE A 112 -9.23 -6.52 7.99
N PRO A 113 -8.73 -5.66 8.90
CA PRO A 113 -8.97 -4.21 8.83
C PRO A 113 -8.62 -3.58 7.47
N ILE A 114 -9.46 -2.69 6.96
CA ILE A 114 -9.26 -2.05 5.66
C ILE A 114 -7.98 -1.20 5.63
N CYS A 115 -7.56 -0.65 6.78
CA CYS A 115 -6.31 0.09 6.87
C CYS A 115 -5.07 -0.77 6.59
N SER A 116 -5.16 -2.09 6.80
CA SER A 116 -4.07 -3.03 6.51
C SER A 116 -3.89 -3.27 5.00
N ALA A 117 -4.85 -2.89 4.15
CA ALA A 117 -4.78 -3.04 2.69
C ALA A 117 -3.72 -2.15 2.02
N ILE A 118 -3.35 -1.02 2.62
CA ILE A 118 -2.24 -0.16 2.15
C ILE A 118 -1.06 -0.13 3.14
N SER A 119 -1.17 -0.90 4.22
CA SER A 119 -0.05 -1.18 5.12
C SER A 119 0.87 -2.25 4.50
N HIS A 120 1.96 -2.58 5.18
CA HIS A 120 2.90 -3.66 4.87
C HIS A 120 3.53 -3.56 3.47
N THR A 121 3.80 -2.31 3.05
CA THR A 121 4.22 -1.90 1.68
C THR A 121 3.34 -2.46 0.57
N ALA A 122 2.12 -2.89 0.92
CA ALA A 122 1.16 -3.38 -0.02
C ALA A 122 0.60 -2.21 -0.83
N ARG A 123 0.29 -2.51 -2.09
CA ARG A 123 -0.19 -1.53 -3.06
C ARG A 123 -1.54 -1.99 -3.59
N VAL A 124 -2.44 -1.03 -3.76
CA VAL A 124 -3.76 -1.24 -4.36
C VAL A 124 -3.78 -0.52 -5.70
N LEU A 125 -4.06 -1.27 -6.77
CA LEU A 125 -4.29 -0.73 -8.10
C LEU A 125 -5.77 -0.39 -8.25
N ILE A 126 -6.07 0.89 -8.42
CA ILE A 126 -7.41 1.45 -8.54
C ILE A 126 -7.61 1.87 -9.99
N GLN A 127 -8.46 1.16 -10.72
CA GLN A 127 -8.96 1.58 -12.03
C GLN A 127 -10.07 2.61 -11.84
N LEU A 128 -9.97 3.74 -12.53
CA LEU A 128 -10.93 4.84 -12.47
C LEU A 128 -12.01 4.71 -13.56
N PRO A 129 -13.09 5.51 -13.49
CA PRO A 129 -14.11 5.55 -14.54
C PRO A 129 -13.50 5.86 -15.91
N GLU A 130 -14.11 5.33 -16.98
CA GLU A 130 -13.65 5.56 -18.36
C GLU A 130 -13.68 7.04 -18.74
N ASP A 131 -14.71 7.75 -18.29
CA ASP A 131 -14.94 9.16 -18.58
C ASP A 131 -14.36 10.10 -17.50
N ASP A 132 -13.47 9.60 -16.63
CA ASP A 132 -12.83 10.44 -15.60
C ASP A 132 -11.91 11.50 -16.23
N THR A 133 -12.44 12.73 -16.31
CA THR A 133 -11.71 13.94 -16.70
C THR A 133 -10.92 14.53 -15.52
N GLY A 134 -10.40 13.66 -14.65
CA GLY A 134 -9.75 14.01 -13.39
C GLY A 134 -10.72 14.53 -12.31
N GLU A 135 -12.01 14.17 -12.39
CA GLU A 135 -12.97 14.44 -11.32
C GLU A 135 -12.57 13.69 -10.05
N PHE A 136 -12.22 12.41 -10.18
CA PHE A 136 -11.70 11.60 -9.08
C PHE A 136 -10.47 12.25 -8.44
N TRP A 137 -9.56 12.77 -9.25
CA TRP A 137 -8.34 13.42 -8.77
C TRP A 137 -8.64 14.71 -8.01
N ARG A 138 -9.52 15.58 -8.55
CA ARG A 138 -9.95 16.80 -7.84
C ARG A 138 -10.66 16.46 -6.52
N TRP A 139 -11.56 15.49 -6.52
CA TRP A 139 -12.24 15.04 -5.31
C TRP A 139 -11.26 14.51 -4.25
N LEU A 140 -10.33 13.63 -4.65
CA LEU A 140 -9.38 13.00 -3.74
C LEU A 140 -8.56 14.05 -2.97
N TRP A 141 -8.03 15.05 -3.68
CA TRP A 141 -7.18 16.09 -3.10
C TRP A 141 -7.95 17.28 -2.51
N GLY A 142 -9.18 17.55 -2.95
CA GLY A 142 -9.88 18.78 -2.61
C GLY A 142 -9.16 19.99 -3.20
N ASP A 143 -8.98 21.04 -2.38
CA ASP A 143 -8.29 22.28 -2.79
C ASP A 143 -6.75 22.15 -2.77
N GLU A 144 -6.21 21.03 -2.31
CA GLU A 144 -4.77 20.83 -2.14
C GLU A 144 -4.03 20.51 -3.44
N SER A 145 -2.81 21.04 -3.56
CA SER A 145 -1.95 20.84 -4.73
C SER A 145 -1.02 19.62 -4.58
N PRO A 146 -1.17 18.56 -5.41
CA PRO A 146 -0.38 17.33 -5.29
C PRO A 146 1.13 17.56 -5.45
N ARG A 147 1.92 17.20 -4.44
CA ARG A 147 3.39 17.30 -4.50
C ARG A 147 3.98 16.13 -5.29
N LYS A 148 4.69 16.43 -6.38
CA LYS A 148 5.37 15.43 -7.22
C LYS A 148 6.55 14.80 -6.49
N ARG A 149 6.77 13.51 -6.73
CA ARG A 149 7.86 12.69 -6.16
C ARG A 149 8.76 12.16 -7.27
N ALA A 150 10.07 12.34 -7.16
CA ALA A 150 11.05 11.86 -8.16
C ALA A 150 11.50 10.40 -7.94
N ALA A 151 11.47 9.92 -6.68
CA ALA A 151 11.96 8.60 -6.30
C ALA A 151 10.84 7.54 -6.36
N ALA A 152 10.61 6.92 -7.51
CA ALA A 152 9.61 5.86 -7.68
C ALA A 152 10.21 4.50 -8.07
N THR A 153 9.46 3.41 -7.95
CA THR A 153 9.91 2.06 -8.38
C THR A 153 8.82 1.25 -9.09
N HIS A 154 7.64 1.82 -9.33
CA HIS A 154 6.47 1.15 -9.89
C HIS A 154 5.84 2.04 -10.96
N GLY A 155 5.36 1.43 -12.04
CA GLY A 155 4.54 2.07 -13.07
C GLY A 155 3.17 1.40 -13.15
N ILE A 156 2.39 1.81 -14.14
CA ILE A 156 1.09 1.19 -14.47
C ILE A 156 1.08 1.02 -15.99
N ASP A 157 0.59 -0.11 -16.51
CA ASP A 157 0.32 -0.27 -17.95
C ASP A 157 -1.12 -0.71 -18.22
N LYS A 158 -1.50 -0.70 -19.51
CA LYS A 158 -2.71 -1.34 -20.03
C LYS A 158 -2.49 -2.85 -20.11
N LEU A 159 -3.44 -3.63 -19.62
CA LEU A 159 -3.46 -5.07 -19.89
C LEU A 159 -3.75 -5.32 -21.37
N LEU A 160 -2.93 -6.17 -22.00
CA LEU A 160 -3.16 -6.64 -23.39
C LEU A 160 -4.44 -7.49 -23.53
N GLN A 161 -4.89 -8.12 -22.45
CA GLN A 161 -6.12 -8.88 -22.38
C GLN A 161 -6.88 -8.50 -21.10
N VAL A 162 -8.12 -8.06 -21.24
CA VAL A 162 -8.99 -7.67 -20.12
C VAL A 162 -9.23 -8.88 -19.21
N GLU A 163 -8.93 -8.73 -17.92
CA GLU A 163 -9.14 -9.77 -16.92
C GLU A 163 -10.53 -9.61 -16.29
N SER A 164 -11.37 -10.64 -16.41
CA SER A 164 -12.72 -10.68 -15.81
C SER A 164 -12.64 -11.21 -14.39
N ILE A 165 -12.86 -10.34 -13.40
CA ILE A 165 -12.79 -10.67 -11.98
C ILE A 165 -14.19 -10.99 -11.47
N ASN A 166 -14.40 -12.27 -11.11
CA ASN A 166 -15.65 -12.82 -10.56
C ASN A 166 -16.91 -12.50 -11.36
N LYS A 167 -16.78 -12.23 -12.68
CA LYS A 167 -17.85 -11.77 -13.58
C LYS A 167 -18.52 -10.44 -13.15
N LEU A 168 -17.90 -9.70 -12.24
CA LEU A 168 -18.42 -8.44 -11.66
C LEU A 168 -17.56 -7.22 -11.96
N LEU A 169 -16.26 -7.42 -12.19
CA LEU A 169 -15.30 -6.35 -12.49
C LEU A 169 -14.49 -6.69 -13.74
N PHE A 170 -14.03 -5.67 -14.46
CA PHE A 170 -13.12 -5.79 -15.60
C PHE A 170 -11.82 -5.02 -15.33
N LYS A 171 -10.72 -5.76 -15.16
CA LYS A 171 -9.39 -5.20 -14.97
C LYS A 171 -8.73 -5.00 -16.34
N ASN A 172 -8.46 -3.74 -16.66
CA ASN A 172 -7.86 -3.27 -17.92
C ASN A 172 -6.44 -2.71 -17.72
N VAL A 173 -5.94 -2.70 -16.48
CA VAL A 173 -4.64 -2.14 -16.08
C VAL A 173 -3.85 -3.11 -15.21
N GLU A 174 -2.53 -2.96 -15.18
CA GLU A 174 -1.62 -3.75 -14.35
C GLU A 174 -0.53 -2.91 -13.69
N GLU A 175 -0.04 -3.36 -12.53
CA GLU A 175 1.14 -2.78 -11.88
C GLU A 175 2.43 -3.24 -12.55
N LEU A 176 3.28 -2.30 -13.00
CA LEU A 176 4.61 -2.61 -13.53
C LEU A 176 5.72 -2.41 -12.49
N LYS A 177 6.45 -3.48 -12.16
CA LYS A 177 7.66 -3.39 -11.32
C LYS A 177 8.82 -2.74 -12.08
N LYS A 178 9.54 -1.82 -11.44
CA LYS A 178 10.69 -1.04 -11.95
C LYS A 178 10.41 -0.11 -13.15
N ASN A 179 9.16 0.04 -13.59
CA ASN A 179 8.81 1.09 -14.54
C ASN A 179 8.53 2.42 -13.80
N ARG A 180 8.59 3.56 -14.52
CA ARG A 180 8.26 4.92 -14.06
C ARG A 180 7.55 5.71 -15.17
N ASN A 181 6.70 5.03 -15.93
CA ASN A 181 5.98 5.55 -17.10
C ASN A 181 4.78 6.47 -16.75
N VAL A 182 4.60 6.81 -15.48
CA VAL A 182 3.47 7.57 -14.93
C VAL A 182 4.00 8.64 -13.97
N LYS A 183 3.15 9.61 -13.57
CA LYS A 183 3.56 10.59 -12.56
C LYS A 183 3.37 10.04 -11.16
N HIS A 184 4.26 10.46 -10.27
CA HIS A 184 4.30 10.03 -8.88
C HIS A 184 4.12 11.23 -7.96
N TYR A 185 3.36 11.02 -6.91
CA TYR A 185 3.01 12.01 -5.90
C TYR A 185 3.18 11.39 -4.52
N GLY A 186 3.27 12.23 -3.50
CA GLY A 186 3.40 11.77 -2.12
C GLY A 186 2.75 12.68 -1.10
N VAL A 187 2.21 12.08 -0.04
CA VAL A 187 1.66 12.77 1.15
C VAL A 187 2.39 12.26 2.38
N ASN A 188 3.06 13.15 3.09
CA ASN A 188 3.65 12.83 4.38
C ASN A 188 2.56 12.82 5.46
N ILE A 189 2.54 11.77 6.29
CA ILE A 189 1.51 11.57 7.31
C ILE A 189 2.13 11.35 8.70
N ALA A 190 1.46 11.86 9.72
CA ALA A 190 1.78 11.62 11.13
C ALA A 190 1.19 10.28 11.57
N LEU A 191 1.71 9.17 11.03
CA LEU A 191 1.19 7.82 11.34
C LEU A 191 1.41 7.51 12.82
N GLY A 192 0.33 7.21 13.55
CA GLY A 192 0.32 7.14 15.03
C GLY A 192 -0.02 8.45 15.74
N GLY A 193 -0.40 9.49 15.01
CA GLY A 193 -0.88 10.78 15.52
C GLY A 193 0.23 11.77 15.87
N SER A 194 0.07 13.01 15.41
CA SER A 194 1.00 14.11 15.60
C SER A 194 1.22 14.42 17.09
N GLY A 195 2.47 14.65 17.47
CA GLY A 195 2.85 15.01 18.84
C GLY A 195 3.00 13.83 19.81
N ASN A 196 2.47 12.64 19.49
CA ASN A 196 2.76 11.40 20.20
C ASN A 196 4.22 10.96 19.99
N HIS A 197 4.64 9.85 20.62
CA HIS A 197 5.97 9.28 20.45
C HIS A 197 5.86 7.91 19.78
N ASN A 198 6.71 7.62 18.80
CA ASN A 198 6.81 6.29 18.23
C ASN A 198 7.25 5.32 19.34
N ILE A 199 6.44 4.28 19.54
CA ILE A 199 6.58 3.35 20.67
C ILE A 199 7.89 2.56 20.67
N ILE A 200 8.49 2.33 19.50
CA ILE A 200 9.73 1.54 19.35
C ILE A 200 10.98 2.44 19.39
N SER A 201 10.96 3.58 18.71
CA SER A 201 12.13 4.48 18.64
C SER A 201 12.20 5.48 19.80
N GLY A 202 11.04 5.94 20.28
CA GLY A 202 10.91 7.09 21.18
C GLY A 202 10.82 8.44 20.47
N ASN A 203 10.93 8.48 19.13
CA ASN A 203 10.90 9.72 18.36
C ASN A 203 9.51 10.38 18.36
N ARG A 204 9.45 11.71 18.42
CA ARG A 204 8.18 12.45 18.37
C ARG A 204 7.58 12.40 16.97
N ILE A 205 6.34 11.93 16.86
CA ILE A 205 5.60 11.77 15.61
C ILE A 205 5.22 13.13 15.04
N ASP A 206 5.50 13.32 13.75
CA ASP A 206 5.15 14.49 12.94
C ASP A 206 4.80 14.09 11.50
N GLY A 207 4.07 14.96 10.78
CA GLY A 207 3.74 14.77 9.37
C GLY A 207 4.81 15.28 8.41
N LYS A 208 6.08 15.32 8.81
CA LYS A 208 7.22 15.71 7.94
C LYS A 208 7.79 14.55 7.14
N GLY A 209 7.15 13.38 7.21
CA GLY A 209 7.50 12.17 6.44
C GLY A 209 8.43 11.22 7.20
N ASN A 210 8.80 11.53 8.45
CA ASN A 210 9.60 10.65 9.30
C ASN A 210 8.81 9.46 9.86
N HIS A 211 7.48 9.53 9.86
CA HIS A 211 6.61 8.54 10.51
C HIS A 211 5.67 7.82 9.54
N GLY A 212 5.45 8.36 8.35
CA GLY A 212 4.75 7.67 7.26
C GLY A 212 4.67 8.51 5.99
N HIS A 213 4.55 7.84 4.85
CA HIS A 213 4.42 8.47 3.54
C HIS A 213 3.46 7.67 2.65
N LEU A 214 2.36 8.29 2.22
CA LEU A 214 1.52 7.73 1.17
C LEU A 214 2.14 8.04 -0.20
N TYR A 215 2.25 7.00 -1.02
CA TYR A 215 2.72 7.03 -2.40
C TYR A 215 1.53 6.86 -3.36
N ILE A 216 1.52 7.66 -4.42
CA ILE A 216 0.47 7.64 -5.43
C ILE A 216 1.12 7.71 -6.80
N ALA A 217 0.98 6.66 -7.62
CA ALA A 217 1.25 6.73 -9.06
C ALA A 217 -0.06 7.02 -9.79
N TYR A 218 -0.08 7.90 -10.80
CA TYR A 218 -1.31 8.33 -11.47
C TYR A 218 -1.13 8.45 -12.99
N THR A 219 -2.08 7.89 -13.75
CA THR A 219 -2.08 7.90 -15.22
C THR A 219 -2.89 9.04 -15.86
N GLY A 220 -3.58 9.90 -15.10
CA GLY A 220 -4.62 10.81 -15.65
C GLY A 220 -4.19 11.73 -16.79
N GLU A 221 -2.90 12.10 -16.86
CA GLU A 221 -2.36 12.91 -17.96
C GLU A 221 -2.15 12.14 -19.28
N ARG A 222 -2.25 10.81 -19.27
CA ARG A 222 -2.12 9.93 -20.45
C ARG A 222 -3.43 9.98 -21.25
N GLN A 223 -3.50 10.89 -22.21
CA GLN A 223 -4.70 11.06 -23.05
C GLN A 223 -5.04 9.80 -23.85
N ASP A 224 -4.07 8.95 -24.19
CA ASP A 224 -4.26 7.71 -24.95
C ASP A 224 -4.94 6.57 -24.17
N TRP A 225 -5.29 6.77 -22.90
CA TRP A 225 -5.88 5.74 -22.02
C TRP A 225 -7.37 5.97 -21.79
N ARG A 226 -8.20 4.97 -22.15
CA ARG A 226 -9.63 4.95 -21.82
C ARG A 226 -9.85 4.88 -20.31
N HIS A 227 -9.30 3.86 -19.64
CA HIS A 227 -9.32 3.81 -18.18
C HIS A 227 -8.13 4.57 -17.62
N LYS A 228 -8.36 5.59 -16.78
CA LYS A 228 -7.30 6.11 -15.90
C LYS A 228 -7.10 5.15 -14.72
N ALA A 229 -5.96 5.26 -14.04
CA ALA A 229 -5.65 4.40 -12.91
C ALA A 229 -4.72 5.10 -11.91
N ILE A 230 -4.82 4.65 -10.66
CA ILE A 230 -3.95 5.04 -9.55
C ILE A 230 -3.37 3.79 -8.90
N LEU A 231 -2.08 3.82 -8.59
CA LEU A 231 -1.43 2.85 -7.72
C LEU A 231 -1.15 3.53 -6.39
N LEU A 232 -1.89 3.13 -5.36
CA LEU A 232 -1.80 3.66 -4.01
C LEU A 232 -1.03 2.68 -3.11
N GLY A 233 -0.18 3.19 -2.23
CA GLY A 233 0.37 2.39 -1.11
C GLY A 233 0.97 3.27 -0.03
N ALA A 234 1.15 2.74 1.18
CA ALA A 234 1.97 3.40 2.20
C ALA A 234 3.40 2.84 2.19
N GLU A 235 4.36 3.75 2.11
CA GLU A 235 5.75 3.49 2.41
C GLU A 235 6.06 4.00 3.83
N GLN A 236 7.05 3.37 4.45
CA GLN A 236 7.64 3.91 5.66
C GLN A 236 8.47 5.14 5.29
N SER A 237 8.90 5.90 6.29
CA SER A 237 9.79 7.03 6.05
C SER A 237 11.03 6.58 5.26
N THR A 238 11.54 7.33 4.28
CA THR A 238 11.04 8.58 3.66
C THR A 238 11.20 8.40 2.15
N PRO A 239 10.43 9.15 1.34
CA PRO A 239 11.18 10.15 0.61
C PRO A 239 10.46 11.52 0.57
N PHE A 240 11.08 12.44 1.29
CA PHE A 240 11.59 13.68 0.73
C PHE A 240 11.91 13.62 -0.79
N ASP A 241 12.13 14.73 -1.47
CA ASP A 241 12.94 14.71 -2.69
C ASP A 241 14.45 14.90 -2.40
N LYS A 242 14.82 15.38 -1.20
CA LYS A 242 16.12 15.13 -0.50
C LYS A 242 16.03 15.30 1.03
N PHE A 243 16.71 14.42 1.77
CA PHE A 243 17.61 14.85 2.84
C PHE A 243 19.04 14.46 2.43
N GLY A 244 19.76 15.44 1.88
CA GLY A 244 21.13 15.30 1.38
C GLY A 244 21.24 14.84 -0.08
N ARG A 245 21.94 15.64 -0.91
CA ARG A 245 22.56 15.12 -2.14
C ARG A 245 23.51 13.98 -1.72
N LYS A 246 23.38 12.78 -2.31
CA LYS A 246 24.50 11.83 -2.33
C LYS A 246 25.59 12.41 -3.25
N GLN A 247 26.43 13.30 -2.71
CA GLN A 247 27.74 13.57 -3.30
C GLN A 247 28.57 12.29 -3.12
N GLY A 248 28.75 11.54 -4.21
CA GLY A 248 29.56 10.32 -4.26
C GLY A 248 31.05 10.65 -4.22
N GLY A 249 31.51 11.34 -3.18
CA GLY A 249 32.90 11.74 -2.98
C GLY A 249 33.37 11.36 -1.57
N PHE A 250 34.67 11.06 -1.46
CA PHE A 250 35.31 10.51 -0.25
C PHE A 250 35.05 11.30 1.04
N GLY A 251 34.86 12.62 0.95
CA GLY A 251 34.52 13.49 2.10
C GLY A 251 33.17 13.19 2.77
N GLY A 252 32.23 12.53 2.08
CA GLY A 252 30.94 12.13 2.66
C GLY A 252 31.04 11.01 3.71
N ILE A 253 32.16 10.29 3.77
CA ILE A 253 32.40 9.24 4.76
C ILE A 253 32.79 9.86 6.11
N LEU A 254 33.66 10.88 6.10
CA LEU A 254 34.09 11.59 7.31
C LEU A 254 32.95 12.38 7.98
N ALA A 255 32.07 13.01 7.18
CA ALA A 255 30.93 13.76 7.72
C ALA A 255 29.88 12.88 8.44
N ASN A 256 29.86 11.57 8.19
CA ASN A 256 28.92 10.64 8.84
C ASN A 256 29.44 10.10 10.19
N LEU A 257 30.76 10.09 10.43
CA LEU A 257 31.34 9.64 11.71
C LEU A 257 30.99 10.59 12.87
N GLY A 258 30.91 11.89 12.62
CA GLY A 258 30.54 12.89 13.63
C GLY A 258 29.04 13.07 13.88
N LYS A 259 28.16 12.40 13.12
CA LYS A 259 26.68 12.55 13.19
C LYS A 259 25.95 11.32 13.71
N LEU A 260 26.65 10.40 14.36
CA LEU A 260 26.13 9.08 14.75
C LEU A 260 25.00 9.09 15.81
N VAL A 261 24.62 10.24 16.36
CA VAL A 261 23.60 10.38 17.43
C VAL A 261 22.43 11.31 17.03
N GLY A 262 22.47 11.95 15.84
CA GLY A 262 21.45 12.93 15.44
C GLY A 262 21.11 12.89 13.96
N GLY A 263 19.96 12.30 13.62
CA GLY A 263 19.42 12.31 12.25
C GLY A 263 19.28 10.95 11.56
N VAL A 264 19.29 9.83 12.31
CA VAL A 264 18.74 8.58 11.79
C VAL A 264 17.22 8.77 11.65
N SER A 265 16.76 9.03 10.43
CA SER A 265 15.34 9.02 10.07
C SER A 265 14.69 7.73 10.58
N ASP A 266 13.46 7.81 11.07
CA ASP A 266 12.75 6.74 11.79
C ASP A 266 12.27 5.61 10.85
N GLN A 267 13.15 5.18 9.94
CA GLN A 267 12.92 4.26 8.82
C GLN A 267 12.95 2.82 9.32
N TYR A 268 11.82 2.46 9.93
CA TYR A 268 11.30 1.10 9.84
C TYR A 268 11.37 0.63 8.37
N GLY A 269 12.02 -0.51 8.11
CA GLY A 269 12.13 -1.19 6.81
C GLY A 269 12.34 -0.37 5.52
N GLY A 270 13.59 0.01 5.18
CA GLY A 270 13.88 0.59 3.84
C GLY A 270 15.36 0.76 3.44
N LYS A 271 15.99 -0.29 2.87
CA LYS A 271 17.33 -0.32 2.20
C LYS A 271 18.59 0.23 2.89
N HIS A 272 18.49 0.96 3.99
CA HIS A 272 19.59 1.37 4.86
C HIS A 272 19.27 1.05 6.33
N SER A 273 18.70 -0.14 6.58
CA SER A 273 18.67 -0.67 7.95
C SER A 273 20.11 -0.83 8.46
N ILE A 274 20.35 -0.48 9.73
CA ILE A 274 21.66 -0.60 10.41
C ILE A 274 22.22 -2.05 10.43
N LEU A 275 21.45 -3.02 9.92
CA LEU A 275 21.71 -4.45 9.91
C LEU A 275 21.83 -5.03 8.48
N GLY A 276 22.11 -4.20 7.48
CA GLY A 276 22.48 -4.62 6.12
C GLY A 276 21.37 -5.28 5.29
N GLY A 277 20.12 -5.29 5.78
CA GLY A 277 19.01 -5.99 5.12
C GLY A 277 18.03 -5.05 4.44
N HIS A 278 17.58 -5.44 3.24
CA HIS A 278 16.27 -5.04 2.73
C HIS A 278 15.17 -5.40 3.74
N SER A 279 14.13 -4.57 3.82
CA SER A 279 12.79 -4.94 4.32
C SER A 279 12.80 -5.59 5.70
N ARG A 280 13.09 -4.79 6.73
CA ARG A 280 13.02 -5.19 8.14
C ARG A 280 12.15 -4.25 8.95
N TYR A 281 10.90 -4.71 9.08
CA TYR A 281 9.87 -4.32 10.04
C TYR A 281 9.17 -2.99 9.83
N SER A 282 7.86 -3.14 9.85
CA SER A 282 6.75 -2.21 9.95
C SER A 282 6.68 -1.48 11.29
N SER A 283 6.35 -0.19 11.29
CA SER A 283 5.19 0.26 12.08
C SER A 283 3.90 0.03 11.27
N THR A 284 3.98 0.27 9.95
CA THR A 284 3.14 -0.41 8.97
C THR A 284 3.88 -1.13 7.84
N GLY A 285 5.08 -0.79 7.36
CA GLY A 285 5.62 -1.30 6.07
C GLY A 285 6.37 -2.67 6.01
N GLY A 286 6.35 -3.31 4.83
CA GLY A 286 7.02 -4.58 4.48
C GLY A 286 8.40 -4.39 3.80
N ASP A 287 8.79 -5.11 2.75
CA ASP A 287 8.15 -6.28 2.11
C ASP A 287 8.01 -7.51 3.03
N ASP A 288 7.47 -8.59 2.45
CA ASP A 288 7.58 -10.00 2.86
C ASP A 288 6.45 -10.63 3.70
N PHE A 289 5.26 -10.66 3.09
CA PHE A 289 4.25 -11.71 3.27
C PHE A 289 4.75 -13.14 2.91
N GLY A 290 6.06 -13.42 2.76
CA GLY A 290 6.53 -14.56 1.95
C GLY A 290 7.70 -15.43 2.45
N TYR A 291 8.61 -15.00 3.33
CA TYR A 291 9.80 -15.80 3.67
C TYR A 291 10.08 -15.89 5.18
N THR A 292 10.50 -17.06 5.67
CA THR A 292 11.06 -17.24 7.03
C THR A 292 12.59 -17.28 7.04
N LYS A 293 13.21 -17.52 5.88
CA LYS A 293 14.67 -17.56 5.68
C LYS A 293 15.00 -16.84 4.38
N LYS A 294 15.98 -15.94 4.40
CA LYS A 294 16.63 -15.41 3.20
C LYS A 294 18.13 -15.66 3.32
N ILE A 295 18.71 -16.24 2.27
CA ILE A 295 20.16 -16.22 2.06
C ILE A 295 20.47 -14.85 1.43
N ASP A 296 21.28 -14.02 2.08
CA ASP A 296 21.67 -12.75 1.48
C ASP A 296 22.75 -12.96 0.40
N LYS A 297 23.13 -11.89 -0.32
CA LYS A 297 24.05 -11.99 -1.47
C LYS A 297 25.42 -12.59 -1.16
N ASP A 298 25.82 -12.59 0.10
CA ASP A 298 27.07 -13.13 0.64
C ASP A 298 26.98 -14.61 1.08
N GLY A 299 25.80 -15.23 0.95
CA GLY A 299 25.56 -16.59 1.45
C GLY A 299 25.09 -16.64 2.92
N THR A 300 25.02 -15.52 3.63
CA THR A 300 24.61 -15.50 5.04
C THR A 300 23.12 -15.82 5.17
N MET A 301 22.79 -16.86 5.95
CA MET A 301 21.40 -17.18 6.27
C MET A 301 20.86 -16.19 7.30
N VAL A 302 20.07 -15.22 6.85
CA VAL A 302 19.36 -14.30 7.74
C VAL A 302 18.09 -14.99 8.24
N GLN A 303 18.15 -15.52 9.46
CA GLN A 303 16.96 -15.94 10.20
C GLN A 303 16.18 -14.69 10.65
N ARG A 304 14.87 -14.69 10.42
CA ARG A 304 13.99 -13.58 10.85
C ARG A 304 13.70 -13.66 12.34
N ILE A 305 13.40 -12.51 12.94
CA ILE A 305 12.66 -12.46 14.20
C ILE A 305 11.31 -13.11 13.91
N GLU A 306 10.86 -14.03 14.76
CA GLU A 306 9.50 -14.59 14.69
C GLU A 306 8.46 -13.58 15.19
N GLY A 307 8.28 -12.51 14.41
CA GLY A 307 7.14 -11.60 14.55
C GLY A 307 5.87 -12.19 13.92
N ALA A 308 4.78 -11.42 13.94
CA ALA A 308 3.47 -11.79 13.40
C ALA A 308 3.58 -12.42 12.00
N LYS A 309 3.25 -13.72 11.93
CA LYS A 309 3.33 -14.53 10.71
C LYS A 309 2.16 -14.20 9.77
N LEU A 310 2.24 -13.06 9.06
CA LEU A 310 1.18 -12.54 8.20
C LEU A 310 1.00 -13.29 6.86
N TYR A 311 1.68 -14.42 6.63
CA TYR A 311 1.82 -15.11 5.33
C TYR A 311 0.52 -15.46 4.57
N ASN A 312 -0.66 -15.44 5.23
CA ASN A 312 -1.96 -15.75 4.62
C ASN A 312 -2.91 -14.55 4.49
N TYR A 313 -2.51 -13.35 4.91
CA TYR A 313 -3.38 -12.18 4.99
C TYR A 313 -3.19 -11.19 3.84
N GLY A 314 -1.99 -11.14 3.24
CA GLY A 314 -1.69 -10.37 2.01
C GLY A 314 -1.81 -11.20 0.73
N PRO A 315 -1.71 -10.59 -0.47
CA PRO A 315 -1.67 -11.33 -1.74
C PRO A 315 -0.65 -12.48 -1.68
N SER A 316 -0.91 -13.58 -2.39
CA SER A 316 0.09 -14.67 -2.45
C SER A 316 1.42 -14.15 -2.99
N SER A 317 2.55 -14.73 -2.55
CA SER A 317 3.92 -14.30 -2.92
C SER A 317 4.08 -13.99 -4.39
N ASP A 318 3.51 -14.83 -5.24
CA ASP A 318 3.66 -14.82 -6.69
C ASP A 318 2.84 -13.70 -7.35
N ASN A 319 1.91 -13.10 -6.60
CA ASN A 319 1.10 -11.94 -6.96
C ASN A 319 1.34 -10.76 -6.00
N TYR A 320 2.54 -10.62 -5.41
CA TYR A 320 2.84 -9.49 -4.51
C TYR A 320 2.75 -8.12 -5.21
N TYR A 321 3.05 -8.08 -6.51
CA TYR A 321 2.72 -6.97 -7.40
C TYR A 321 1.40 -7.30 -8.10
N ASP A 322 0.57 -6.29 -8.35
CA ASP A 322 -0.75 -6.47 -9.00
C ASP A 322 -1.72 -7.39 -8.20
N GLY A 323 -1.48 -7.54 -6.89
CA GLY A 323 -2.20 -8.46 -6.00
C GLY A 323 -3.46 -7.93 -5.31
N MET A 324 -3.70 -6.61 -5.37
CA MET A 324 -4.91 -5.98 -4.87
C MET A 324 -5.43 -4.98 -5.89
N PHE A 325 -6.72 -5.07 -6.17
CA PHE A 325 -7.35 -4.36 -7.27
C PHE A 325 -8.73 -3.83 -6.88
N LEU A 326 -9.09 -2.69 -7.45
CA LEU A 326 -10.40 -2.05 -7.29
C LEU A 326 -10.80 -1.38 -8.60
N GLU A 327 -12.04 -1.61 -9.04
CA GLU A 327 -12.63 -0.96 -10.21
C GLU A 327 -13.68 0.07 -9.75
N LEU A 328 -13.41 1.36 -9.95
CA LEU A 328 -14.40 2.41 -9.84
C LEU A 328 -15.08 2.62 -11.20
N THR A 329 -16.30 2.12 -11.35
CA THR A 329 -17.23 2.67 -12.34
C THR A 329 -17.79 3.99 -11.82
N GLN A 330 -18.40 4.81 -12.69
CA GLN A 330 -19.02 6.08 -12.26
C GLN A 330 -20.03 5.86 -11.11
N ASP A 331 -20.94 4.88 -11.25
CA ASP A 331 -21.89 4.48 -10.20
C ASP A 331 -21.21 4.22 -8.83
N ARG A 332 -20.07 3.52 -8.83
CA ARG A 332 -19.33 3.21 -7.60
C ARG A 332 -18.61 4.42 -7.05
N PHE A 333 -18.06 5.29 -7.91
CA PHE A 333 -17.43 6.53 -7.46
C PHE A 333 -18.47 7.49 -6.84
N ASP A 334 -19.65 7.62 -7.44
CA ASP A 334 -20.76 8.40 -6.87
C ASP A 334 -21.22 7.83 -5.53
N TYR A 335 -21.32 6.51 -5.40
CA TYR A 335 -21.61 5.85 -4.11
C TYR A 335 -20.52 6.10 -3.04
N VAL A 336 -19.24 6.03 -3.42
CA VAL A 336 -18.09 6.32 -2.53
C VAL A 336 -18.11 7.79 -2.04
N LYS A 337 -18.50 8.73 -2.91
CA LYS A 337 -18.70 10.15 -2.55
C LYS A 337 -19.87 10.31 -1.56
N GLU A 338 -21.01 9.65 -1.81
CA GLU A 338 -22.22 9.75 -0.99
C GLU A 338 -22.03 9.19 0.43
N LYS A 339 -21.38 8.03 0.58
CA LYS A 339 -21.25 7.36 1.90
C LYS A 339 -20.19 7.96 2.80
N GLY A 340 -19.13 8.53 2.23
CA GLY A 340 -17.99 9.02 2.98
C GLY A 340 -17.33 7.92 3.84
N PHE A 341 -16.46 8.34 4.78
CA PHE A 341 -15.74 7.43 5.67
C PHE A 341 -15.40 8.15 6.98
N SER A 342 -15.32 7.39 8.07
CA SER A 342 -14.88 7.92 9.38
C SER A 342 -13.76 7.05 9.96
N ALA A 343 -12.91 7.62 10.82
CA ALA A 343 -11.79 6.90 11.42
C ALA A 343 -12.21 5.60 12.14
N ASN A 344 -13.42 5.56 12.70
CA ASN A 344 -13.97 4.36 13.36
C ASN A 344 -14.15 3.16 12.43
N MET A 345 -14.17 3.37 11.11
CA MET A 345 -14.32 2.31 10.10
C MET A 345 -12.98 1.67 9.70
N LEU A 346 -11.82 2.20 10.14
CA LEU A 346 -10.49 1.67 9.78
C LEU A 346 -10.28 0.21 10.19
N GLY A 347 -10.87 -0.20 11.31
CA GLY A 347 -10.84 -1.58 11.83
C GLY A 347 -11.88 -2.53 11.26
N LEU A 348 -12.70 -2.08 10.31
CA LEU A 348 -13.67 -2.88 9.57
C LEU A 348 -13.08 -3.34 8.23
N SER A 349 -13.61 -4.40 7.62
CA SER A 349 -12.95 -5.09 6.50
C SER A 349 -13.29 -4.62 5.09
N GLY A 350 -13.97 -3.48 4.95
CA GLY A 350 -14.49 -3.06 3.65
C GLY A 350 -15.88 -3.62 3.35
N TYR A 351 -16.37 -3.27 2.17
CA TYR A 351 -17.65 -3.66 1.61
C TYR A 351 -17.41 -4.55 0.38
N PRO A 352 -18.26 -5.55 0.10
CA PRO A 352 -18.15 -6.36 -1.13
C PRO A 352 -18.36 -5.51 -2.39
N PRO A 353 -17.84 -5.93 -3.56
CA PRO A 353 -18.03 -5.19 -4.81
C PRO A 353 -19.51 -5.09 -5.19
N LEU A 354 -20.00 -3.85 -5.31
CA LEU A 354 -21.33 -3.56 -5.82
C LEU A 354 -21.43 -3.95 -7.31
N PRO A 355 -22.53 -4.59 -7.75
CA PRO A 355 -22.80 -4.76 -9.18
C PRO A 355 -22.86 -3.39 -9.87
N SER A 356 -22.11 -3.21 -10.96
CA SER A 356 -22.23 -2.00 -11.80
C SER A 356 -23.63 -1.95 -12.42
N ARG A 357 -24.31 -0.80 -12.37
CA ARG A 357 -25.62 -0.63 -13.00
C ARG A 357 -25.47 -0.40 -14.50
N SER A 358 -24.39 0.27 -14.92
CA SER A 358 -24.08 0.59 -16.31
C SER A 358 -23.65 -0.59 -17.17
N HIS A 359 -23.06 -1.65 -16.61
CA HIS A 359 -22.51 -2.80 -17.38
C HIS A 359 -23.55 -3.82 -17.92
N ARG A 360 -24.81 -3.42 -18.15
CA ARG A 360 -25.81 -4.32 -18.77
C ARG A 360 -25.56 -4.60 -20.26
N SER A 361 -24.76 -3.79 -20.95
CA SER A 361 -24.14 -4.17 -22.21
C SER A 361 -22.81 -4.87 -21.92
N ALA A 362 -22.73 -6.17 -22.19
CA ALA A 362 -21.44 -6.85 -22.30
C ALA A 362 -20.56 -6.09 -23.31
N PRO A 363 -19.23 -5.98 -23.08
CA PRO A 363 -18.35 -5.30 -24.02
C PRO A 363 -18.59 -5.89 -25.42
N PRO A 364 -18.79 -5.05 -26.46
CA PRO A 364 -19.05 -5.54 -27.80
C PRO A 364 -17.96 -6.53 -28.14
N LYS A 365 -18.34 -7.76 -28.52
CA LYS A 365 -17.38 -8.84 -28.83
C LYS A 365 -16.43 -8.30 -29.90
N ILE A 366 -15.23 -7.88 -29.47
CA ILE A 366 -14.18 -7.45 -30.40
C ILE A 366 -14.02 -8.62 -31.36
N ALA A 367 -14.30 -8.39 -32.63
CA ALA A 367 -14.39 -9.43 -33.63
C ALA A 367 -12.97 -9.98 -33.87
N ARG A 368 -12.55 -10.94 -33.03
CA ARG A 368 -11.22 -11.59 -33.06
C ARG A 368 -10.86 -12.14 -34.44
N ASN A 369 -11.85 -12.32 -35.31
CA ASN A 369 -11.67 -12.81 -36.66
C ASN A 369 -11.42 -11.72 -37.71
N GLN A 370 -11.68 -10.41 -37.52
CA GLN A 370 -11.49 -9.46 -38.62
C GLN A 370 -10.02 -9.24 -38.99
N GLY A 371 -9.13 -9.08 -38.00
CA GLY A 371 -7.68 -9.04 -38.26
C GLY A 371 -7.13 -10.36 -38.79
N PHE A 372 -7.59 -11.49 -38.25
CA PHE A 372 -7.15 -12.81 -38.68
C PHE A 372 -7.63 -13.16 -40.10
N GLN A 373 -8.85 -12.77 -40.49
CA GLN A 373 -9.35 -12.93 -41.86
C GLN A 373 -8.70 -11.94 -42.82
N GLN A 374 -8.34 -10.71 -42.42
CA GLN A 374 -7.58 -9.83 -43.31
C GLN A 374 -6.18 -10.39 -43.59
N VAL A 375 -5.47 -10.90 -42.57
CA VAL A 375 -4.16 -11.56 -42.76
C VAL A 375 -4.31 -12.85 -43.57
N LYS A 376 -5.31 -13.68 -43.28
CA LYS A 376 -5.58 -14.92 -44.03
C LYS A 376 -5.94 -14.62 -45.48
N ASN A 377 -6.85 -13.69 -45.74
CA ASN A 377 -7.24 -13.30 -47.10
C ASN A 377 -6.07 -12.70 -47.87
N ALA A 378 -5.20 -11.89 -47.25
CA ALA A 378 -4.01 -11.34 -47.89
C ALA A 378 -2.94 -12.41 -48.22
N TRP A 379 -2.88 -13.48 -47.43
CA TRP A 379 -2.03 -14.64 -47.67
C TRP A 379 -2.60 -15.53 -48.79
N GLU A 380 -3.91 -15.79 -48.78
CA GLU A 380 -4.62 -16.56 -49.80
C GLU A 380 -4.77 -15.82 -51.14
N SER A 381 -4.77 -14.47 -51.14
CA SER A 381 -4.80 -13.65 -52.37
C SER A 381 -3.42 -13.39 -52.99
N GLY A 382 -2.35 -13.99 -52.46
CA GLY A 382 -0.98 -13.86 -52.99
C GLY A 382 -0.47 -12.43 -53.12
N SER A 383 -1.04 -11.49 -52.35
CA SER A 383 -0.88 -10.03 -52.58
C SER A 383 0.29 -9.40 -51.84
N VAL A 384 1.11 -10.20 -51.15
CA VAL A 384 2.33 -9.75 -50.49
C VAL A 384 3.53 -10.26 -51.28
N TRP A 385 4.52 -9.38 -51.52
CA TRP A 385 5.73 -9.56 -52.35
C TRP A 385 5.64 -9.23 -53.85
N LYS A 386 5.45 -7.94 -54.15
CA LYS A 386 6.25 -7.26 -55.20
C LYS A 386 6.87 -5.99 -54.62
N LYS A 387 8.13 -6.12 -54.21
CA LYS A 387 9.13 -5.10 -53.77
C LYS A 387 8.62 -3.92 -52.95
#